data_AF-K2R7X8-F1
#
_entry.id   AF-K2R7X8-F1
#
_cell.length_a   1.000
_cell.length_b   1.000
_cell.length_c   1.000
_cell.angle_alpha   90.00
_cell.angle_beta   90.00
_cell.angle_gamma   90.00
#
_symmetry.space_group_name_H-M   'P 1'
#
loop_
_entity.id
_entity.type
_entity.pdbx_description
1 polymer ?
#
loop_
_entity_poly.entity_id
_entity_poly.type
_entity_poly.pdbx_seq_one_letter_code
_entity_poly.pdbx_strand_id
1 'polypeptide(L)'
;MALIILLDQLPRNCYRGSNSRIAYTSFDPKALFVALQAIKAGIPEYPQVRFRHAYRFWFYMPLEHSEDYDVQEMLTREHQKMFDETQLLIDGSMVPEAEDAMQCRAKLLERYQAFEHWKLTLQNVVREHKDLIKCFGRFPYRNAALGRQSTKEERDYFQSKKMPAHSSSADD
;
A
#
# COMPACT_ATOMS: atom_id res chain seq x y z
N MET A 1 -5.02 1.81 -15.06
CA MET A 1 -5.13 0.65 -14.14
C MET A 1 -4.55 -0.64 -14.73
N ALA A 2 -4.97 -1.13 -15.90
CA ALA A 2 -4.51 -2.42 -16.45
C ALA A 2 -2.98 -2.58 -16.51
N LEU A 3 -2.25 -1.55 -16.98
CA LEU A 3 -0.78 -1.57 -16.98
C LEU A 3 -0.18 -1.75 -15.58
N ILE A 4 -0.78 -1.17 -14.54
CA ILE A 4 -0.29 -1.34 -13.17
C ILE A 4 -0.44 -2.79 -12.73
N ILE A 5 -1.60 -3.43 -12.98
CA ILE A 5 -1.79 -4.84 -12.65
C ILE A 5 -0.78 -5.72 -13.39
N LEU A 6 -0.55 -5.46 -14.68
CA LEU A 6 0.40 -6.21 -15.51
C LEU A 6 1.85 -6.04 -15.06
N LEU A 7 2.23 -4.87 -14.56
CA LEU A 7 3.61 -4.57 -14.18
C LEU A 7 3.88 -4.79 -12.69
N ASP A 8 2.87 -4.72 -11.83
CA ASP A 8 3.05 -4.80 -10.38
C ASP A 8 2.61 -6.16 -9.83
N GLN A 9 1.36 -6.55 -10.09
CA GLN A 9 0.72 -7.72 -9.48
C GLN A 9 1.04 -9.02 -10.21
N LEU A 10 1.05 -9.01 -11.55
CA LEU A 10 1.32 -10.21 -12.34
C LEU A 10 2.76 -10.74 -12.11
N PRO A 11 3.82 -9.90 -12.11
CA PRO A 11 5.18 -10.37 -11.86
C PRO A 11 5.36 -10.97 -10.47
N ARG A 12 4.68 -10.45 -9.44
CA ARG A 12 4.71 -11.03 -8.07
C ARG A 12 4.10 -12.42 -8.01
N ASN A 13 3.09 -12.68 -8.85
CA ASN A 13 2.46 -13.99 -8.93
C ASN A 13 3.27 -14.99 -9.76
N CYS A 14 3.88 -14.55 -10.86
CA CYS A 14 4.67 -15.39 -11.76
C CYS A 14 6.09 -15.67 -11.24
N TYR A 15 6.72 -14.70 -10.57
CA TYR A 15 8.09 -14.78 -10.09
C TYR A 15 8.14 -14.84 -8.55
N ARG A 16 8.18 -16.06 -8.01
CA ARG A 16 8.19 -16.34 -6.57
C ARG A 16 9.54 -16.89 -6.09
N GLY A 17 9.80 -16.79 -4.78
CA GLY A 17 11.02 -17.31 -4.16
C GLY A 17 12.27 -16.60 -4.66
N SER A 18 13.28 -17.36 -5.10
CA SER A 18 14.51 -16.80 -5.67
C SER A 18 14.26 -15.95 -6.92
N ASN A 19 13.22 -16.26 -7.69
CA ASN A 19 12.87 -15.52 -8.90
C ASN A 19 12.22 -14.16 -8.61
N SER A 20 11.78 -13.88 -7.37
CA SER A 20 11.15 -12.60 -7.02
C SER A 20 12.08 -11.39 -7.24
N ARG A 21 13.39 -11.61 -7.36
CA ARG A 21 14.34 -10.61 -7.86
C ARG A 21 13.85 -9.95 -9.15
N ILE A 22 13.31 -10.72 -10.08
CA ILE A 22 12.85 -10.23 -11.39
C ILE A 22 11.74 -9.19 -11.20
N ALA A 23 10.76 -9.47 -10.31
CA ALA A 23 9.72 -8.50 -9.99
C ALA A 23 10.32 -7.21 -9.43
N TYR A 24 11.18 -7.33 -8.41
CA TYR A 24 11.78 -6.18 -7.72
C TYR A 24 12.67 -5.32 -8.61
N THR A 25 13.48 -5.92 -9.49
CA THR A 25 14.47 -5.16 -10.27
C THR A 25 13.97 -4.75 -11.64
N SER A 26 13.18 -5.60 -12.31
CA SER A 26 12.79 -5.37 -13.70
C SER A 26 11.42 -4.72 -13.82
N PHE A 27 10.51 -4.98 -12.89
CA PHE A 27 9.11 -4.59 -12.99
C PHE A 27 8.73 -3.45 -12.06
N ASP A 28 9.15 -3.48 -10.79
CA ASP A 28 8.82 -2.42 -9.81
C ASP A 28 9.16 -1.00 -10.33
N PRO A 29 10.33 -0.72 -10.94
CA PRO A 29 10.61 0.62 -11.46
C PRO A 29 9.66 1.06 -12.58
N LYS A 30 9.20 0.11 -13.42
CA LYS A 30 8.25 0.39 -14.50
C LYS A 30 6.85 0.62 -13.96
N ALA A 31 6.43 -0.20 -13.00
CA ALA A 31 5.15 -0.04 -12.31
C ALA A 31 5.10 1.31 -11.58
N LEU A 32 6.17 1.67 -10.86
CA LEU A 32 6.29 2.95 -10.17
C LEU A 32 6.21 4.12 -11.16
N PHE A 33 6.94 4.06 -12.27
CA PHE A 33 6.86 5.11 -13.31
C PHE A 33 5.42 5.31 -13.79
N VAL A 34 4.71 4.23 -14.14
CA VAL A 34 3.32 4.31 -14.62
C VAL A 34 2.38 4.87 -13.54
N ALA A 35 2.54 4.45 -12.29
CA ALA A 35 1.75 4.96 -11.16
C ALA A 35 1.97 6.46 -10.95
N LEU A 36 3.23 6.92 -10.94
CA LEU A 36 3.56 8.33 -10.79
C LEU A 36 3.00 9.19 -11.94
N GLN A 37 3.05 8.70 -13.19
CA GLN A 37 2.42 9.41 -14.32
C GLN A 37 0.89 9.48 -14.16
N ALA A 38 0.26 8.41 -13.68
CA ALA A 38 -1.19 8.39 -13.46
C ALA A 38 -1.62 9.35 -12.34
N ILE A 39 -0.86 9.39 -11.23
CA ILE A 39 -1.08 10.33 -10.12
C ILE A 39 -0.88 11.77 -10.60
N LYS A 40 0.21 12.04 -11.34
CA LYS A 40 0.47 13.36 -11.93
C LYS A 40 -0.66 13.83 -12.84
N ALA A 41 -1.30 12.92 -13.55
CA ALA A 41 -2.45 13.20 -14.41
C ALA A 41 -3.80 13.31 -13.67
N GLY A 42 -3.83 13.08 -12.34
CA GLY A 42 -5.06 13.14 -11.54
C GLY A 42 -6.02 11.98 -11.79
N ILE A 43 -5.57 10.88 -12.41
CA ILE A 43 -6.42 9.72 -12.71
C ILE A 43 -7.07 9.11 -11.46
N PRO A 44 -6.38 8.97 -10.30
CA PRO A 44 -6.99 8.51 -9.06
C PRO A 44 -8.19 9.34 -8.61
N GLU A 45 -8.26 10.62 -8.98
CA GLU A 45 -9.32 11.58 -8.64
C GLU A 45 -10.43 11.67 -9.68
N TYR A 46 -10.31 11.00 -10.83
CA TYR A 46 -11.37 11.00 -11.82
C TYR A 46 -12.66 10.38 -11.23
N PRO A 47 -13.87 10.87 -11.60
CA PRO A 47 -15.13 10.43 -10.99
C PRO A 47 -15.31 8.90 -10.94
N GLN A 48 -14.92 8.22 -12.02
CA GLN A 48 -15.01 6.77 -12.15
C GLN A 48 -14.02 5.96 -11.28
N VAL A 49 -13.09 6.62 -10.59
CA VAL A 49 -12.06 6.00 -9.73
C VAL A 49 -12.14 6.51 -8.29
N ARG A 50 -12.34 7.81 -8.08
CA ARG A 50 -12.11 8.54 -6.82
C ARG A 50 -12.68 7.86 -5.57
N PHE A 51 -13.91 7.35 -5.65
CA PHE A 51 -14.63 6.70 -4.55
C PHE A 51 -14.81 5.19 -4.72
N ARG A 52 -14.17 4.61 -5.74
CA ARG A 52 -14.04 3.17 -5.91
C ARG A 52 -12.70 2.76 -5.33
N HIS A 53 -12.61 2.65 -4.00
CA HIS A 53 -11.35 2.42 -3.28
C HIS A 53 -10.53 1.26 -3.83
N ALA A 54 -11.18 0.16 -4.19
CA ALA A 54 -10.51 -1.00 -4.79
C ALA A 54 -9.80 -0.64 -6.12
N TYR A 55 -10.28 0.35 -6.87
CA TYR A 55 -9.66 0.79 -8.12
C TYR A 55 -8.58 1.85 -7.85
N ARG A 56 -8.86 2.81 -6.97
CA ARG A 56 -7.92 3.88 -6.61
C ARG A 56 -6.66 3.32 -5.95
N PHE A 57 -6.83 2.36 -5.05
CA PHE A 57 -5.76 1.65 -4.36
C PHE A 57 -4.71 1.06 -5.29
N TRP A 58 -5.09 0.51 -6.45
CA TRP A 58 -4.12 -0.06 -7.39
C TRP A 58 -3.10 0.96 -7.90
N PHE A 59 -3.45 2.26 -7.97
CA PHE A 59 -2.51 3.30 -8.36
C PHE A 59 -1.44 3.59 -7.30
N TYR A 60 -1.66 3.16 -6.06
CA TYR A 60 -0.76 3.40 -4.93
C TYR A 60 0.13 2.20 -4.61
N MET A 61 -0.25 0.98 -5.02
CA MET A 61 0.54 -0.23 -4.79
C MET A 61 2.01 -0.15 -5.27
N PRO A 62 2.32 0.39 -6.47
CA PRO A 62 3.72 0.50 -6.88
C PRO A 62 4.54 1.46 -6.01
N LEU A 63 3.92 2.46 -5.38
CA LEU A 63 4.59 3.34 -4.43
C LEU A 63 4.90 2.60 -3.12
N GLU A 64 3.96 1.78 -2.63
CA GLU A 64 4.15 0.92 -1.44
C GLU A 64 5.35 -0.02 -1.60
N HIS A 65 5.56 -0.51 -2.82
CA HIS A 65 6.68 -1.38 -3.14
C HIS A 65 8.03 -0.67 -3.32
N SER A 66 8.08 0.65 -3.30
CA SER A 66 9.31 1.42 -3.51
C SER A 66 10.21 1.41 -2.28
N GLU A 67 11.50 1.12 -2.47
CA GLU A 67 12.55 1.30 -1.44
C GLU A 67 13.10 2.74 -1.46
N ASP A 68 12.22 3.74 -1.60
CA ASP A 68 12.55 5.16 -1.63
C ASP A 68 11.69 5.90 -0.60
N TYR A 69 12.33 6.64 0.31
CA TYR A 69 11.65 7.31 1.41
C TYR A 69 10.68 8.41 0.94
N ASP A 70 11.07 9.20 -0.07
CA ASP A 70 10.23 10.29 -0.59
C ASP A 70 8.99 9.73 -1.29
N VAL A 71 9.12 8.56 -1.91
CA VAL A 71 7.98 7.82 -2.47
C VAL A 71 7.06 7.29 -1.37
N GLN A 72 7.59 6.80 -0.24
CA GLN A 72 6.77 6.38 0.92
C GLN A 72 6.06 7.57 1.58
N GLU A 73 6.69 8.75 1.62
CA GLU A 73 6.05 10.01 2.03
C GLU A 73 4.92 10.40 1.08
N MET A 74 5.13 10.28 -0.23
CA MET A 74 4.09 10.53 -1.23
C MET A 74 2.90 9.58 -1.06
N LEU A 75 3.16 8.28 -0.90
CA LEU A 75 2.12 7.28 -0.63
C LEU A 75 1.29 7.65 0.59
N THR A 76 1.94 8.07 1.68
CA THR A 76 1.25 8.50 2.90
C THR A 76 0.28 9.65 2.61
N ARG A 77 0.71 10.66 1.84
CA ARG A 77 -0.13 11.81 1.48
C ARG A 77 -1.29 11.42 0.57
N GLU A 78 -1.05 10.58 -0.43
CA GLU A 78 -2.09 10.12 -1.37
C GLU A 78 -3.16 9.26 -0.68
N HIS A 79 -2.77 8.36 0.23
CA HIS A 79 -3.72 7.61 1.05
C HIS A 79 -4.50 8.51 1.99
N GLN A 80 -3.84 9.47 2.66
CA GLN A 80 -4.53 10.40 3.54
C GLN A 80 -5.60 11.19 2.77
N LYS A 81 -5.24 11.74 1.62
CA LYS A 81 -6.17 12.44 0.71
C LYS A 81 -7.36 11.56 0.32
N MET A 82 -7.11 10.31 -0.09
CA MET A 82 -8.19 9.37 -0.45
C MET A 82 -9.15 9.15 0.72
N PHE A 83 -8.65 8.96 1.95
CA PHE A 83 -9.48 8.72 3.12
C PHE A 83 -10.24 9.97 3.58
N ASP A 84 -9.61 11.14 3.55
CA ASP A 84 -10.24 12.42 3.90
C ASP A 84 -11.40 12.73 2.95
N GLU A 85 -11.19 12.58 1.64
CA GLU A 85 -12.24 12.75 0.63
C GLU A 85 -13.39 11.75 0.84
N THR A 86 -13.07 10.53 1.25
CA THR A 86 -14.10 9.52 1.54
C THR A 86 -14.91 9.89 2.78
N GLN A 87 -14.26 10.44 3.81
CA GLN A 87 -14.96 10.91 5.00
C GLN A 87 -15.90 12.07 4.65
N LEU A 88 -15.44 13.04 3.85
CA LEU A 88 -16.29 14.14 3.37
C LEU A 88 -17.51 13.63 2.59
N LEU A 89 -17.36 12.56 1.80
CA LEU A 89 -18.47 11.91 1.09
C LEU A 89 -19.46 11.27 2.06
N ILE A 90 -18.97 10.53 3.06
CA ILE A 90 -19.78 9.86 4.08
C ILE A 90 -20.61 10.89 4.85
N ASP A 91 -19.96 11.97 5.31
CA ASP A 91 -20.55 13.04 6.11
C ASP A 91 -21.54 13.90 5.30
N GLY A 92 -21.60 13.72 3.98
CA GLY A 92 -22.44 14.52 3.09
C GLY A 92 -21.92 15.96 2.89
N SER A 93 -20.71 16.24 3.37
CA SER A 93 -20.03 17.54 3.21
C SER A 93 -19.47 17.75 1.81
N MET A 94 -19.41 16.68 1.01
CA MET A 94 -19.09 16.73 -0.41
C MET A 94 -20.26 16.19 -1.21
N VAL A 95 -20.81 17.02 -2.09
CA VAL A 95 -21.78 16.62 -3.10
C VAL A 95 -21.01 16.31 -4.37
N PRO A 96 -20.93 15.04 -4.80
CA PRO A 96 -20.25 14.71 -6.03
C PRO A 96 -21.03 15.25 -7.23
N GLU A 97 -20.31 15.77 -8.22
CA GLU A 97 -20.92 16.22 -9.48
C GLU A 97 -21.50 15.04 -10.30
N ALA A 98 -20.95 13.85 -10.11
CA ALA A 98 -21.32 12.66 -10.87
C ALA A 98 -22.31 11.76 -10.10
N GLU A 99 -23.33 11.28 -10.81
CA GLU A 99 -24.38 10.39 -10.28
C GLU A 99 -23.82 9.09 -9.68
N ASP A 100 -22.72 8.58 -10.25
CA ASP A 100 -22.09 7.34 -9.80
C ASP A 100 -21.44 7.45 -8.42
N ALA A 101 -21.04 8.65 -8.00
CA ALA A 101 -20.48 8.87 -6.68
C ALA A 101 -21.54 8.88 -5.56
N MET A 102 -22.81 9.22 -5.86
CA MET A 102 -23.92 9.01 -4.92
C MET A 102 -24.16 7.51 -4.67
N GLN A 103 -24.08 6.68 -5.71
CA GLN A 103 -24.15 5.23 -5.58
C GLN A 103 -22.98 4.68 -4.76
N CYS A 104 -21.77 5.21 -4.96
CA CYS A 104 -20.61 4.85 -4.13
C CYS A 104 -20.86 5.18 -2.65
N ARG A 105 -21.42 6.36 -2.34
CA ARG A 105 -21.77 6.74 -0.96
C ARG A 105 -22.74 5.75 -0.32
N ALA A 106 -23.83 5.40 -1.01
CA ALA A 106 -24.81 4.45 -0.51
C ALA A 106 -24.17 3.10 -0.16
N LYS A 107 -23.30 2.59 -1.05
CA LYS A 107 -22.55 1.34 -0.82
C LYS A 107 -21.52 1.43 0.31
N LEU A 108 -20.86 2.58 0.46
CA LEU A 108 -19.92 2.80 1.57
C LEU A 108 -20.63 2.79 2.92
N LEU A 109 -21.80 3.43 3.03
CA LEU A 109 -22.61 3.42 4.25
C LEU A 109 -23.11 2.01 4.59
N GLU A 110 -23.56 1.24 3.60
CA GLU A 110 -23.96 -0.17 3.76
C GLU A 110 -22.80 -1.04 4.30
N ARG A 111 -21.55 -0.73 3.90
CA ARG A 111 -20.35 -1.53 4.23
C ARG A 111 -19.36 -0.78 5.13
N TYR A 112 -19.83 0.16 5.94
CA TYR A 112 -18.97 1.09 6.68
C TYR A 112 -17.94 0.38 7.56
N GLN A 113 -18.35 -0.66 8.31
CA GLN A 113 -17.43 -1.42 9.16
C GLN A 113 -16.31 -2.11 8.36
N ALA A 114 -16.64 -2.66 7.19
CA ALA A 114 -15.64 -3.28 6.32
C ALA A 114 -14.67 -2.24 5.73
N PHE A 115 -15.17 -1.05 5.41
CA PHE A 115 -14.35 0.08 4.97
C PHE A 115 -13.38 0.54 6.07
N GLU A 116 -13.88 0.75 7.30
CA GLU A 116 -13.04 1.17 8.43
C GLU A 116 -11.98 0.13 8.77
N HIS A 117 -12.33 -1.17 8.76
CA HIS A 117 -11.36 -2.23 8.95
C HIS A 117 -10.28 -2.21 7.85
N TRP A 118 -10.68 -2.11 6.58
CA TRP A 118 -9.74 -2.04 5.46
C TRP A 118 -8.82 -0.81 5.54
N LYS A 119 -9.37 0.36 5.89
CA LYS A 119 -8.61 1.60 6.11
C LYS A 119 -7.55 1.41 7.19
N LEU A 120 -7.90 0.85 8.34
CA LEU A 120 -6.96 0.57 9.42
C LEU A 120 -5.85 -0.38 8.98
N THR A 121 -6.19 -1.48 8.29
CA THR A 121 -5.21 -2.41 7.74
C THR A 121 -4.24 -1.70 6.82
N LEU A 122 -4.75 -0.91 5.88
CA LEU A 122 -3.91 -0.21 4.90
C LEU A 122 -3.00 0.82 5.57
N GLN A 123 -3.52 1.62 6.50
CA GLN A 123 -2.73 2.59 7.27
C GLN A 123 -1.62 1.91 8.08
N ASN A 124 -1.88 0.74 8.66
CA ASN A 124 -0.86 -0.03 9.36
C ASN A 124 0.24 -0.51 8.41
N VAL A 125 -0.13 -1.07 7.26
CA VAL A 125 0.83 -1.53 6.24
C VAL A 125 1.72 -0.39 5.76
N VAL A 126 1.13 0.76 5.41
CA VAL A 126 1.87 1.94 4.93
C VAL A 126 2.84 2.45 6.00
N ARG A 127 2.40 2.52 7.26
CA ARG A 127 3.24 2.93 8.37
C ARG A 127 4.42 1.98 8.55
N GLU A 128 4.17 0.68 8.58
CA GLU A 128 5.23 -0.32 8.74
C GLU A 128 6.24 -0.30 7.59
N HIS A 129 5.77 -0.14 6.34
CA HIS A 129 6.65 -0.03 5.18
C HIS A 129 7.52 1.23 5.27
N LYS A 130 6.91 2.38 5.56
CA LYS A 130 7.62 3.64 5.75
C LYS A 130 8.64 3.56 6.88
N ASP A 131 8.31 2.92 8.01
CA ASP A 131 9.24 2.74 9.12
C ASP A 131 10.44 1.87 8.73
N LEU A 132 10.22 0.79 7.98
CA LEU A 132 11.31 -0.04 7.46
C LEU A 132 12.24 0.75 6.53
N ILE A 133 11.68 1.52 5.59
CA ILE A 133 12.47 2.37 4.70
C ILE A 133 13.19 3.47 5.47
N LYS A 134 12.56 4.07 6.48
CA LYS A 134 13.20 5.07 7.34
C LYS A 134 14.40 4.50 8.13
N CYS A 135 14.25 3.30 8.69
CA CYS A 135 15.27 2.68 9.54
C CYS A 135 16.39 2.02 8.74
N PHE A 136 16.08 1.38 7.62
CA PHE A 136 17.02 0.53 6.89
C PHE A 136 17.31 1.01 5.46
N GLY A 137 16.56 2.00 4.94
CA GLY A 137 16.67 2.47 3.56
C GLY A 137 16.15 1.47 2.51
N ARG A 138 15.59 0.33 2.94
CA ARG A 138 15.19 -0.79 2.08
C ARG A 138 14.27 -1.74 2.84
N PHE A 139 13.69 -2.71 2.14
CA PHE A 139 12.94 -3.82 2.72
C PHE A 139 13.85 -5.02 3.00
N PRO A 140 14.22 -5.32 4.26
CA PRO A 140 15.21 -6.36 4.52
C PRO A 140 14.71 -7.77 4.16
N TYR A 141 13.39 -8.00 4.14
CA TYR A 141 12.81 -9.25 3.68
C TYR A 141 13.08 -9.53 2.18
N ARG A 142 13.47 -8.53 1.38
CA ARG A 142 13.90 -8.73 -0.02
C ARG A 142 15.37 -9.11 -0.16
N ASN A 143 16.16 -9.05 0.93
CA ASN A 143 17.62 -9.22 0.87
C ASN A 143 18.05 -10.52 0.21
N ALA A 144 17.48 -11.65 0.61
CA ALA A 144 17.84 -12.96 0.05
C ALA A 144 17.58 -13.04 -1.46
N ALA A 145 16.40 -12.60 -1.92
CA ALA A 145 16.07 -12.57 -3.35
C ALA A 145 16.96 -11.59 -4.13
N LEU A 146 17.33 -10.47 -3.51
CA LEU A 146 18.20 -9.45 -4.11
C LEU A 146 19.70 -9.75 -3.94
N GLY A 147 20.08 -10.88 -3.35
CA GLY A 147 21.48 -11.21 -3.09
C GLY A 147 22.20 -10.23 -2.14
N ARG A 148 21.44 -9.50 -1.31
CA ARG A 148 21.97 -8.57 -0.31
C ARG A 148 22.24 -9.33 0.98
N GLN A 149 23.33 -8.97 1.66
CA GLN A 149 23.58 -9.45 3.02
C GLN A 149 22.72 -8.64 4.01
N SER A 150 21.99 -9.35 4.88
CA SER A 150 21.26 -8.68 5.97
C SER A 150 22.22 -8.20 7.05
N THR A 151 21.96 -7.03 7.62
CA THR A 151 22.72 -6.51 8.77
C THR A 151 22.30 -7.23 10.06
N LYS A 152 23.01 -6.97 11.16
CA LYS A 152 22.64 -7.51 12.47
C LYS A 152 21.32 -6.90 12.95
N GLU A 153 21.18 -5.60 12.80
CA GLU A 153 20.01 -4.80 13.19
C GLU A 153 18.77 -5.29 12.42
N GLU A 154 18.90 -5.54 11.12
CA GLU A 154 17.82 -6.12 10.31
C GLU A 154 17.40 -7.50 10.84
N ARG A 155 18.34 -8.38 11.19
CA ARG A 155 18.02 -9.72 11.73
C ARG A 155 17.33 -9.63 13.09
N ASP A 156 17.86 -8.79 13.98
CA ASP A 156 17.33 -8.61 15.35
C ASP A 156 15.90 -8.04 15.31
N TYR A 157 15.62 -7.13 14.37
CA TYR A 157 14.26 -6.61 14.13
C TYR A 157 13.26 -7.72 13.80
N PHE A 158 13.58 -8.62 12.87
CA PHE A 158 12.65 -9.71 12.50
C PHE A 158 12.58 -10.83 13.54
N GLN A 159 13.61 -11.02 14.37
CA GLN A 159 13.55 -11.95 15.49
C GLN A 159 12.62 -11.42 16.58
N SER A 160 12.73 -10.14 16.95
CA SER A 160 11.87 -9.52 17.96
C SER A 160 10.41 -9.44 17.54
N LYS A 161 10.11 -9.15 16.26
CA LYS A 161 8.73 -9.19 15.73
C LYS A 161 8.12 -10.59 15.62
N LYS A 162 8.91 -11.67 15.60
CA LYS A 162 8.42 -13.06 15.52
C LYS A 162 8.04 -13.67 16.87
N MET A 163 8.36 -13.03 17.99
CA MET A 163 7.98 -13.50 19.33
C MET A 163 6.71 -12.79 19.80
N PRO A 164 5.53 -13.45 19.83
CA PRO A 164 4.49 -13.00 20.74
C PRO A 164 4.93 -13.28 22.17
N ALA A 165 4.63 -12.35 23.06
CA ALA A 165 4.74 -12.51 24.50
C ALA A 165 3.91 -13.72 24.95
N HIS A 166 4.56 -14.85 25.20
CA HIS A 166 4.12 -15.74 26.26
C HIS A 166 4.99 -15.46 27.47
N SER A 167 4.46 -14.60 28.34
CA SER A 167 4.78 -14.62 29.75
C SER A 167 4.65 -16.05 30.24
N SER A 168 5.79 -16.62 30.61
CA SER A 168 5.86 -17.68 31.61
C SER A 168 5.06 -17.25 32.83
N SER A 169 3.88 -17.84 33.03
CA SER A 169 3.34 -18.10 34.36
C SER A 169 3.43 -19.60 34.57
N ALA A 170 4.63 -20.05 34.95
CA ALA A 170 4.72 -21.06 35.99
C ALA A 170 4.28 -20.36 37.27
N ASP A 171 3.25 -20.90 37.94
CA ASP A 171 3.15 -21.06 39.40
C ASP A 171 1.69 -21.45 39.74
N ASP A 172 1.60 -22.61 40.41
CA ASP A 172 0.52 -23.24 41.20
C ASP A 172 -0.85 -23.60 40.58
#